data_AF-A0A1S1LEE9-F1
#
_entry.id   AF-A0A1S1LEE9-F1
#
_cell.length_a   1.000
_cell.length_b   1.000
_cell.length_c   1.000
_cell.angle_alpha   90.00
_cell.angle_beta   90.00
_cell.angle_gamma   90.00
#
_symmetry.space_group_name_H-M   'P 1'
#
loop_
_entity.id
_entity.type
_entity.pdbx_description
1 polymer ?
#
loop_
_entity_poly.entity_id
_entity_poly.type
_entity_poly.pdbx_seq_one_letter_code
_entity_poly.pdbx_strand_id
1 'polypeptide(L)'
;MVASLLATEFDRKKTLEARGAILVTSSVSLLTLVTGVTVLVMGKDYVFRDHCSFIILLGALLAFIASATCAIFVQTYGFGYTVMDRETLKSLENNSNWSRTADDAARNWVHWQVISISSLRESNGIKANLVVCGLALQVLAIVLLSAAVGLELSSRL
;
A
#
# COMPACT_ATOMS: atom_id res chain seq x y z
N MET A 1 14.44 2.99 26.11
CA MET A 1 15.07 2.36 24.92
C MET A 1 14.09 1.49 24.12
N VAL A 2 13.30 0.60 24.73
CA VAL A 2 12.33 -0.21 23.99
C VAL A 2 11.13 0.62 23.47
N ALA A 3 10.62 1.55 24.28
CA ALA A 3 9.54 2.45 23.88
C ALA A 3 9.88 3.34 22.66
N SER A 4 11.13 3.76 22.53
CA SER A 4 11.59 4.55 21.36
C SER A 4 11.64 3.70 20.08
N LEU A 5 11.95 2.40 20.18
CA LEU A 5 11.91 1.49 19.05
C LEU A 5 10.46 1.26 18.59
N LEU A 6 9.54 1.09 19.53
CA LEU A 6 8.11 0.97 19.25
C LEU A 6 7.55 2.23 18.56
N ALA A 7 7.90 3.42 19.05
CA ALA A 7 7.53 4.68 18.41
C ALA A 7 8.09 4.79 16.97
N THR A 8 9.32 4.32 16.75
CA THR A 8 9.93 4.30 15.41
C THR A 8 9.18 3.37 14.45
N GLU A 9 8.74 2.19 14.90
CA GLU A 9 7.97 1.27 14.04
C GLU A 9 6.56 1.78 13.71
N PHE A 10 5.93 2.51 14.64
CA PHE A 10 4.67 3.23 14.35
C PHE A 10 4.85 4.33 13.31
N ASP A 11 5.94 5.09 13.39
CA ASP A 11 6.24 6.14 12.41
C ASP A 11 6.53 5.56 11.02
N ARG A 12 7.22 4.41 10.95
CA ARG A 12 7.40 3.65 9.70
C ARG A 12 6.07 3.21 9.11
N LYS A 13 5.16 2.68 9.92
CA LYS A 13 3.81 2.30 9.46
C LYS A 13 3.05 3.49 8.90
N LYS A 14 3.04 4.62 9.63
CA LYS A 14 2.38 5.86 9.18
C LYS A 14 2.97 6.36 7.87
N THR A 15 4.29 6.28 7.71
CA THR A 15 4.98 6.63 6.46
C THR A 15 4.57 5.72 5.30
N LEU A 16 4.43 4.41 5.53
CA LEU A 16 3.97 3.46 4.51
C LEU A 16 2.51 3.71 4.11
N GLU A 17 1.63 4.01 5.07
CA GLU A 17 0.23 4.36 4.81
C GLU A 17 0.10 5.68 4.04
N ALA A 18 0.90 6.69 4.39
CA ALA A 18 0.97 7.95 3.66
C ALA A 18 1.44 7.74 2.21
N ARG A 19 2.46 6.88 2.00
CA ARG A 19 2.93 6.52 0.65
C ARG A 19 1.86 5.77 -0.15
N GLY A 20 1.11 4.86 0.48
CA GLY A 20 -0.02 4.18 -0.14
C GLY A 20 -1.09 5.17 -0.63
N ALA A 21 -1.46 6.14 0.22
CA ALA A 21 -2.41 7.19 -0.13
C ALA A 21 -1.93 8.03 -1.32
N ILE A 22 -0.66 8.47 -1.31
CA ILE A 22 -0.05 9.21 -2.42
C ILE A 22 -0.08 8.37 -3.70
N LEU A 23 0.22 7.06 -3.61
CA LEU A 23 0.19 6.17 -4.77
C LEU A 23 -1.21 6.11 -5.39
N VAL A 24 -2.26 5.93 -4.58
CA VAL A 24 -3.66 5.94 -5.06
C VAL A 24 -3.99 7.26 -5.75
N THR A 25 -3.71 8.40 -5.11
CA THR A 25 -4.01 9.72 -5.70
C THR A 25 -3.27 9.92 -7.01
N SER A 26 -1.99 9.54 -7.07
CA SER A 26 -1.20 9.65 -8.30
C SER A 26 -1.76 8.78 -9.43
N SER A 27 -2.15 7.54 -9.15
CA SER A 27 -2.77 6.64 -10.13
C SER A 27 -4.07 7.19 -10.68
N VAL A 28 -4.94 7.76 -9.84
CA VAL A 28 -6.19 8.41 -10.29
C VAL A 28 -5.87 9.61 -11.18
N SER A 29 -4.94 10.48 -10.76
CA SER A 29 -4.58 11.65 -11.56
C SER A 29 -4.01 11.30 -12.94
N LEU A 30 -3.16 10.27 -13.01
CA LEU A 30 -2.60 9.76 -14.25
C LEU A 30 -3.70 9.16 -15.12
N LEU A 31 -4.59 8.35 -14.55
CA LEU A 31 -5.72 7.77 -15.26
C LEU A 31 -6.63 8.85 -15.87
N THR A 32 -6.92 9.91 -15.11
CA THR A 32 -7.72 11.05 -15.60
C THR A 32 -7.00 11.76 -16.75
N LEU A 33 -5.71 12.03 -16.62
CA LEU A 33 -4.91 12.70 -17.65
C LEU A 33 -4.90 11.88 -18.94
N VAL A 34 -4.64 10.58 -18.79
CA VAL A 34 -4.65 9.60 -19.88
C VAL A 34 -6.00 9.53 -20.57
N THR A 35 -7.09 9.46 -19.80
CA THR A 35 -8.44 9.37 -20.37
C THR A 35 -8.78 10.67 -21.09
N GLY A 36 -8.40 11.83 -20.53
CA GLY A 36 -8.56 13.13 -21.17
C GLY A 36 -7.81 13.24 -22.50
N VAL A 37 -6.54 12.83 -22.55
CA VAL A 37 -5.73 12.81 -23.78
C VAL A 37 -6.32 11.82 -24.79
N THR A 38 -6.72 10.64 -24.35
CA THR A 38 -7.35 9.62 -25.21
C THR A 38 -8.62 10.16 -25.84
N VAL A 39 -9.52 10.78 -25.07
CA VAL A 39 -10.76 11.38 -25.59
C VAL A 39 -10.46 12.53 -26.56
N LEU A 40 -9.48 13.38 -26.27
CA LEU A 40 -9.05 14.46 -27.16
C LEU A 40 -8.50 13.94 -28.51
N VAL A 41 -7.66 12.90 -28.47
CA VAL A 41 -7.02 12.33 -29.68
C VAL A 41 -8.00 11.48 -30.49
N MET A 42 -8.90 10.76 -29.84
CA MET A 42 -9.84 9.85 -30.49
C MET A 42 -11.05 10.59 -31.09
N GLY A 43 -11.56 11.64 -30.46
CA GLY A 43 -12.74 12.36 -30.98
C GLY A 43 -14.03 11.51 -30.93
N LYS A 44 -15.16 12.11 -31.34
CA LYS A 44 -16.52 11.57 -31.09
C LYS A 44 -16.81 10.21 -31.77
N ASP A 45 -16.19 9.94 -32.92
CA ASP A 45 -16.52 8.79 -33.77
C ASP A 45 -15.26 7.94 -34.06
N TYR A 46 -14.52 7.58 -33.01
CA TYR A 46 -13.29 6.82 -33.15
C TYR A 46 -13.53 5.30 -33.21
N VAL A 47 -13.08 4.69 -34.29
CA VAL A 47 -12.94 3.25 -34.42
C VAL A 47 -11.46 2.94 -34.41
N PHE A 48 -10.98 2.18 -33.41
CA PHE A 48 -9.60 1.70 -33.38
C PHE A 48 -9.30 0.98 -34.69
N ARG A 49 -8.32 1.50 -35.45
CA ARG A 49 -7.94 0.92 -36.74
C ARG A 49 -7.11 -0.35 -36.56
N ASP A 50 -6.40 -0.45 -35.43
CA ASP A 50 -5.54 -1.58 -35.10
C ASP A 50 -6.00 -2.26 -33.78
N HIS A 51 -6.30 -3.56 -33.85
CA HIS A 51 -6.71 -4.35 -32.67
C HIS A 51 -5.59 -4.43 -31.62
N CYS A 52 -4.33 -4.28 -32.05
CA CYS A 52 -3.19 -4.33 -31.15
C CYS A 52 -3.15 -3.15 -30.17
N SER A 53 -3.40 -1.92 -30.66
CA SER A 53 -3.46 -0.71 -29.83
C SER A 53 -4.53 -0.81 -28.73
N PHE A 54 -5.69 -1.39 -29.07
CA PHE A 54 -6.78 -1.58 -28.12
C PHE A 54 -6.41 -2.57 -27.00
N ILE A 55 -5.78 -3.70 -27.34
CA ILE A 55 -5.36 -4.71 -26.36
C ILE A 55 -4.29 -4.15 -25.41
N ILE A 56 -3.33 -3.38 -25.94
CA ILE A 56 -2.27 -2.76 -25.11
C ILE A 56 -2.87 -1.71 -24.17
N LEU A 57 -3.83 -0.90 -24.64
CA LEU A 57 -4.52 0.09 -23.82
C LEU A 57 -5.36 -0.55 -22.72
N LEU A 58 -6.08 -1.64 -23.03
CA LEU A 58 -6.81 -2.44 -22.05
C LEU A 58 -5.85 -3.04 -21.00
N GLY A 59 -4.69 -3.54 -21.42
CA GLY A 59 -3.65 -4.04 -20.53
C GLY A 59 -3.12 -2.96 -19.59
N ALA A 60 -2.88 -1.74 -20.09
CA ALA A 60 -2.47 -0.60 -19.27
C ALA A 60 -3.53 -0.22 -18.23
N LEU A 61 -4.82 -0.24 -18.61
CA LEU A 61 -5.93 0.02 -17.69
C LEU A 61 -6.00 -1.02 -16.58
N LEU A 62 -5.90 -2.31 -16.92
CA LEU A 62 -5.90 -3.39 -15.93
C LEU A 62 -4.69 -3.30 -14.99
N ALA A 63 -3.52 -2.92 -15.49
CA ALA A 63 -2.34 -2.69 -14.67
C ALA A 63 -2.52 -1.52 -13.68
N PHE A 64 -3.17 -0.43 -14.11
CA PHE A 64 -3.53 0.68 -13.20
C PHE A 64 -4.51 0.25 -12.13
N ILE A 65 -5.53 -0.54 -12.49
CA ILE A 65 -6.50 -1.08 -11.52
C ILE A 65 -5.80 -1.99 -10.51
N ALA A 66 -4.90 -2.87 -10.96
CA ALA A 66 -4.13 -3.75 -10.10
C ALA A 66 -3.20 -2.96 -9.14
N SER A 67 -2.54 -1.91 -9.63
CA SER A 67 -1.76 -1.00 -8.79
C SER A 67 -2.63 -0.31 -7.73
N ALA A 68 -3.79 0.21 -8.13
CA ALA A 68 -4.72 0.88 -7.24
C ALA A 68 -5.29 -0.07 -6.17
N THR A 69 -5.65 -1.31 -6.52
CA THR A 69 -6.12 -2.30 -5.55
C THR A 69 -5.04 -2.68 -4.55
N CYS A 70 -3.78 -2.87 -4.99
CA CYS A 70 -2.65 -3.07 -4.06
C CYS A 70 -2.48 -1.90 -3.09
N ALA A 71 -2.58 -0.66 -3.59
CA ALA A 71 -2.42 0.54 -2.76
C ALA A 71 -3.59 0.72 -1.77
N ILE A 72 -4.83 0.49 -2.21
CA ILE A 72 -6.01 0.43 -1.34
C ILE A 72 -5.83 -0.67 -0.29
N PHE A 73 -5.31 -1.83 -0.67
CA PHE A 73 -5.06 -2.91 0.28
C PHE A 73 -4.04 -2.50 1.35
N VAL A 74 -2.94 -1.80 0.99
CA VAL A 74 -1.98 -1.27 1.97
C VAL A 74 -2.62 -0.27 2.94
N GLN A 75 -3.53 0.56 2.44
CA GLN A 75 -4.19 1.61 3.20
C GLN A 75 -5.32 1.09 4.09
N THR A 76 -6.10 0.12 3.61
CA THR A 76 -7.32 -0.39 4.27
C THR A 76 -7.03 -1.63 5.11
N TYR A 77 -6.07 -2.46 4.70
CA TYR A 77 -5.68 -3.64 5.46
C TYR A 77 -4.80 -3.20 6.63
N GLY A 78 -5.48 -2.93 7.75
CA GLY A 78 -4.87 -2.85 9.07
C GLY A 78 -4.40 -4.24 9.47
N PHE A 79 -3.28 -4.70 8.92
CA PHE A 79 -2.60 -5.91 9.38
C PHE A 79 -2.56 -5.86 10.91
N GLY A 80 -3.24 -6.82 11.53
CA GLY A 80 -3.40 -6.89 12.97
C GLY A 80 -2.03 -6.94 13.60
N TYR A 81 -1.70 -5.95 14.42
CA TYR A 81 -0.53 -6.03 15.28
C TYR A 81 -1.03 -6.50 16.63
N THR A 82 -0.32 -7.46 17.21
CA THR A 82 -0.67 -8.00 18.52
C THR A 82 -0.31 -6.94 19.57
N VAL A 83 -1.33 -6.21 20.03
CA VAL A 83 -1.27 -5.47 21.29
C VAL A 83 -1.67 -6.43 22.40
N MET A 84 -1.29 -6.16 23.66
CA MET A 84 -1.71 -6.99 24.79
C MET A 84 -3.21 -7.29 24.68
N ASP A 85 -3.54 -8.58 24.70
CA ASP A 85 -4.92 -9.02 24.53
C ASP A 85 -5.79 -8.52 25.68
N ARG A 86 -7.09 -8.34 25.45
CA ARG A 86 -8.04 -7.88 26.48
C ARG A 86 -8.00 -8.79 27.70
N GLU A 87 -7.85 -10.09 27.50
CA GLU A 87 -7.73 -11.06 28.59
C GLU A 87 -6.46 -10.85 29.42
N THR A 88 -5.36 -10.47 28.77
CA THR A 88 -4.09 -10.17 29.45
C THR A 88 -4.15 -8.85 30.20
N LEU A 89 -4.81 -7.83 29.65
CA LEU A 89 -5.09 -6.57 30.36
C LEU A 89 -5.99 -6.79 31.58
N LYS A 90 -7.00 -7.64 31.45
CA LYS A 90 -7.90 -8.00 32.54
C LYS A 90 -7.21 -8.86 33.61
N SER A 91 -6.22 -9.67 33.23
CA SER A 91 -5.41 -10.41 34.20
C SER A 91 -4.45 -9.49 34.96
N LEU A 92 -3.95 -8.42 34.34
CA LEU A 92 -3.15 -7.38 35.02
C LEU A 92 -3.96 -6.58 36.04
N GLU A 93 -5.27 -6.40 35.83
CA GLU A 93 -6.17 -5.77 36.80
C GLU A 93 -6.36 -6.62 38.07
N ASN A 94 -6.09 -7.93 38.01
CA ASN A 94 -6.31 -8.84 39.11
C ASN A 94 -5.27 -8.63 40.23
N ASN A 95 -5.74 -8.46 41.48
CA ASN A 95 -4.95 -8.07 42.65
C ASN A 95 -3.70 -8.93 42.94
N SER A 96 -3.65 -10.20 42.50
CA SER A 96 -2.47 -11.07 42.72
C SER A 96 -1.27 -10.70 41.86
N ASN A 97 -1.45 -9.91 40.79
CA ASN A 97 -0.35 -9.42 39.96
C ASN A 97 0.26 -8.11 40.48
N TRP A 98 -0.47 -7.38 41.34
CA TRP A 98 0.01 -6.12 41.96
C TRP A 98 0.97 -6.36 43.12
N SER A 99 1.01 -7.57 43.67
CA SER A 99 1.99 -7.97 44.70
C SER A 99 3.33 -8.44 44.12
N ARG A 100 3.47 -8.50 42.78
CA ARG A 100 4.72 -8.86 42.12
C ARG A 100 5.76 -7.77 42.26
N THR A 101 7.03 -8.18 42.30
CA THR A 101 8.16 -7.25 42.39
C THR A 101 8.27 -6.38 41.15
N ALA A 102 8.79 -5.16 41.33
CA ALA A 102 9.01 -4.21 40.24
C ALA A 102 9.88 -4.79 39.11
N ASP A 103 10.81 -5.68 39.43
CA ASP A 103 11.67 -6.35 38.45
C ASP A 103 10.90 -7.31 37.54
N ASP A 104 9.93 -8.06 38.09
CA ASP A 104 9.08 -8.95 37.29
C ASP A 104 8.14 -8.16 36.38
N ALA A 105 7.61 -7.04 36.86
CA ALA A 105 6.81 -6.12 36.06
C ALA A 105 7.64 -5.52 34.91
N ALA A 106 8.89 -5.12 35.17
CA ALA A 106 9.80 -4.60 34.15
C ALA A 106 10.13 -5.64 33.07
N ARG A 107 10.42 -6.90 33.46
CA ARG A 107 10.67 -8.00 32.52
C ARG A 107 9.45 -8.28 31.65
N ASN A 108 8.26 -8.34 32.25
CA ASN A 108 7.03 -8.61 31.52
C ASN A 108 6.68 -7.45 30.57
N TRP A 109 6.90 -6.20 30.98
CA TRP A 109 6.71 -5.02 30.13
C TRP A 109 7.66 -5.01 28.92
N VAL A 110 8.93 -5.39 29.11
CA VAL A 110 9.89 -5.52 28.00
C VAL A 110 9.47 -6.67 27.07
N HIS A 111 9.05 -7.81 27.63
CA HIS A 111 8.62 -8.98 26.85
C HIS A 111 7.47 -8.64 25.89
N TRP A 112 6.41 -7.99 26.39
CA TRP A 112 5.27 -7.59 25.56
C TRP A 112 5.63 -6.57 24.48
N GLN A 113 6.51 -5.62 24.79
CA GLN A 113 6.99 -4.69 23.76
C GLN A 113 7.82 -5.37 22.68
N VAL A 114 8.66 -6.35 23.03
CA VAL A 114 9.43 -7.11 22.03
C VAL A 114 8.50 -7.90 21.11
N ILE A 115 7.46 -8.55 21.66
CA ILE A 115 6.44 -9.25 20.84
C ILE A 115 5.73 -8.27 19.91
N SER A 116 5.32 -7.11 20.43
CA SER A 116 4.64 -6.10 19.62
C SER A 116 5.53 -5.56 18.50
N ILE A 117 6.81 -5.27 18.78
CA ILE A 117 7.79 -4.83 17.77
C ILE A 117 8.01 -5.90 16.69
N SER A 118 8.16 -7.17 17.07
CA SER A 118 8.38 -8.26 16.12
C SER A 118 7.18 -8.44 15.18
N SER A 119 5.95 -8.42 15.72
CA SER A 119 4.73 -8.49 14.89
C SER A 119 4.56 -7.26 14.00
N LEU A 120 4.90 -6.05 14.47
CA LEU A 120 4.87 -4.83 13.66
C LEU A 120 5.85 -4.90 12.49
N ARG A 121 7.04 -5.47 12.70
CA ARG A 121 8.07 -5.58 11.65
C ARG A 121 7.66 -6.50 10.52
N GLU A 122 7.10 -7.66 10.86
CA GLU A 122 6.61 -8.61 9.86
C GLU A 122 5.49 -7.98 9.01
N SER A 123 4.52 -7.35 9.68
CA SER A 123 3.44 -6.61 9.03
C SER A 123 3.94 -5.47 8.13
N ASN A 124 4.87 -4.65 8.64
CA ASN A 124 5.46 -3.55 7.89
C ASN A 124 6.26 -4.05 6.69
N GLY A 125 6.92 -5.21 6.78
CA GLY A 125 7.62 -5.86 5.67
C GLY A 125 6.67 -6.24 4.54
N ILE A 126 5.53 -6.84 4.86
CA ILE A 126 4.49 -7.19 3.88
C ILE A 126 3.92 -5.92 3.22
N LYS A 127 3.58 -4.89 4.02
CA LYS A 127 3.12 -3.58 3.51
C LYS A 127 4.15 -2.94 2.57
N ALA A 128 5.42 -2.94 2.95
CA ALA A 128 6.49 -2.37 2.12
C ALA A 128 6.61 -3.09 0.77
N ASN A 129 6.54 -4.43 0.76
CA ASN A 129 6.61 -5.20 -0.48
C ASN A 129 5.40 -4.93 -1.39
N LEU A 130 4.19 -4.81 -0.81
CA LEU A 130 2.98 -4.42 -1.53
C LEU A 130 3.09 -3.02 -2.17
N VAL A 131 3.64 -2.04 -1.43
CA VAL A 131 3.87 -0.68 -1.97
C VAL A 131 4.86 -0.72 -3.14
N VAL A 132 5.96 -1.46 -3.01
CA VAL A 132 6.95 -1.61 -4.09
C VAL A 132 6.34 -2.29 -5.32
N CYS A 133 5.56 -3.36 -5.12
CA CYS A 133 4.85 -4.05 -6.19
C CYS A 133 3.84 -3.12 -6.90
N GLY A 134 3.04 -2.37 -6.13
CA GLY A 134 2.09 -1.39 -6.66
C GLY A 134 2.76 -0.29 -7.47
N LEU A 135 3.91 0.20 -7.02
CA LEU A 135 4.70 1.20 -7.76
C LEU A 135 5.29 0.63 -9.05
N ALA A 136 5.81 -0.60 -9.02
CA ALA A 136 6.32 -1.28 -10.21
C ALA A 136 5.22 -1.48 -11.27
N LEU A 137 4.02 -1.89 -10.85
CA LEU A 137 2.85 -2.00 -11.73
C LEU A 137 2.43 -0.64 -12.30
N GLN A 138 2.50 0.43 -11.51
CA GLN A 138 2.17 1.77 -11.98
C GLN A 138 3.14 2.25 -13.06
N VAL A 139 4.45 2.05 -12.87
CA VAL A 139 5.48 2.38 -13.88
C VAL A 139 5.25 1.57 -15.15
N LEU A 140 4.99 0.27 -15.01
CA LEU A 140 4.69 -0.60 -16.14
C LEU A 140 3.44 -0.13 -16.90
N ALA A 141 2.37 0.25 -16.20
CA ALA A 141 1.15 0.79 -16.80
C ALA A 141 1.41 2.07 -17.59
N ILE A 142 2.23 2.98 -17.06
CA ILE A 142 2.63 4.22 -17.76
C ILE A 142 3.39 3.88 -19.05
N VAL A 143 4.35 2.94 -19.01
CA VAL A 143 5.13 2.54 -20.19
C VAL A 143 4.25 1.92 -21.26
N LEU A 144 3.38 0.96 -20.90
CA LEU A 144 2.45 0.35 -21.86
C LEU A 144 1.53 1.39 -22.49
N LEU A 145 1.08 2.34 -21.68
CA LEU A 145 0.18 3.38 -22.17
C LEU A 145 0.88 4.35 -23.12
N SER A 146 2.09 4.82 -22.78
CA SER A 146 2.91 5.64 -23.67
C SER A 146 3.20 4.91 -24.99
N ALA A 147 3.46 3.61 -24.94
CA ALA A 147 3.63 2.79 -26.14
C ALA A 147 2.35 2.69 -26.97
N ALA A 148 1.19 2.44 -26.35
CA ALA A 148 -0.11 2.36 -27.04
C ALA A 148 -0.44 3.68 -27.76
N VAL A 149 -0.31 4.81 -27.06
CA VAL A 149 -0.56 6.14 -27.64
C VAL A 149 0.46 6.45 -28.73
N GLY A 150 1.74 6.12 -28.53
CA GLY A 150 2.80 6.33 -29.53
C GLY A 150 2.57 5.54 -30.82
N LEU A 151 2.18 4.26 -30.70
CA LEU A 151 1.82 3.43 -31.84
C LEU A 151 0.61 3.97 -32.59
N GLU A 152 -0.42 4.40 -31.86
CA GLU A 152 -1.62 4.99 -32.46
C GLU A 152 -1.34 6.34 -33.14
N LEU A 153 -0.42 7.15 -32.61
CA LEU A 153 0.00 8.39 -33.25
C LEU A 153 0.83 8.13 -34.49
N SER A 154 1.75 7.16 -34.43
CA SER A 154 2.60 6.78 -35.56
C SER A 154 1.82 6.11 -36.69
N SER A 155 0.71 5.43 -36.39
CA SER A 155 -0.16 4.83 -37.43
C SER A 155 -1.06 5.86 -38.12
N ARG A 156 -1.16 7.08 -37.57
CA ARG A 156 -1.93 8.20 -38.12
C ARG A 156 -1.10 9.14 -39.01
N LEU A 157 0.21 9.20 -38.80
CA LEU A 157 1.17 9.98 -39.60
C LEU A 157 1.54 9.24 -40.89
#